data_AF-A0A831Z678-F1
#
_entry.id   AF-A0A831Z678-F1
#
_cell.length_a   1.000
_cell.length_b   1.000
_cell.length_c   1.000
_cell.angle_alpha   90.00
_cell.angle_beta   90.00
_cell.angle_gamma   90.00
#
_symmetry.space_group_name_H-M   'P 1'
#
loop_
_entity.id
_entity.type
_entity.pdbx_description
1 polymer ?
#
loop_
_entity_poly.entity_id
_entity_poly.type
_entity_poly.pdbx_seq_one_letter_code
_entity_poly.pdbx_strand_id
1 'polypeptide(L)'
;AIFRLLERAKLVAEPAGALSIAAVLAGKVDVKGKRVVSVISGGNIEMSLLSKIIERGLYLEGRQAKIRGVLPDKPGQLKKVVDLIAEYNMNITHIEHERSNPLVNPGFAEVTINIEIPDIKSVEKILSKLKAMGLEFKLVSPHE
;
A
#
# COMPACT_ATOMS: atom_id res chain seq x y z
N ALA A 1 -4.26 9.15 11.84
CA ALA A 1 -5.51 9.69 12.44
C ALA A 1 -6.66 9.72 11.45
N ILE A 2 -6.55 10.48 10.35
CA ILE A 2 -7.62 10.62 9.33
C ILE A 2 -8.16 9.26 8.84
N PHE A 3 -7.27 8.34 8.43
CA PHE A 3 -7.67 6.98 8.02
C PHE A 3 -8.52 6.26 9.08
N ARG A 4 -8.13 6.34 10.36
CA ARG A 4 -8.86 5.71 11.47
C ARG A 4 -10.21 6.36 11.73
N LEU A 5 -10.31 7.69 11.61
CA LEU A 5 -11.58 8.42 11.72
C LEU A 5 -12.55 8.00 10.62
N LEU A 6 -12.07 7.92 9.38
CA LEU A 6 -12.88 7.46 8.26
C LEU A 6 -13.30 5.99 8.44
N GLU A 7 -12.36 5.11 8.80
CA GLU A 7 -12.61 3.68 8.88
C GLU A 7 -13.55 3.31 10.03
N ARG A 8 -13.29 3.83 11.23
CA ARG A 8 -13.99 3.43 12.45
C ARG A 8 -15.18 4.31 12.80
N ALA A 9 -15.09 5.61 12.55
CA ALA A 9 -16.14 6.56 12.91
C ALA A 9 -16.97 7.05 11.71
N LYS A 10 -16.58 6.70 10.48
CA LYS A 10 -17.19 7.20 9.23
C LYS A 10 -17.18 8.74 9.16
N LEU A 11 -16.17 9.35 9.78
CA LEU A 11 -15.99 10.80 9.80
C LEU A 11 -14.88 11.20 8.82
N VAL A 12 -15.22 12.13 7.92
CA VAL A 12 -14.25 12.81 7.07
C VAL A 12 -13.66 13.97 7.88
N ALA A 13 -12.34 13.99 8.00
CA ALA A 13 -11.60 15.02 8.73
C ALA A 13 -10.44 15.54 7.87
N GLU A 14 -10.25 16.85 7.87
CA GLU A 14 -9.07 17.49 7.31
C GLU A 14 -7.84 17.26 8.22
N PRO A 15 -6.60 17.50 7.75
CA PRO A 15 -5.39 17.31 8.58
C PRO A 15 -5.40 18.06 9.91
N ALA A 16 -5.78 19.35 9.90
CA ALA A 16 -5.90 20.14 11.13
C ALA A 16 -7.02 19.61 12.04
N GLY A 17 -8.18 19.27 11.46
CA GLY A 17 -9.32 18.69 12.18
C GLY A 17 -9.01 17.35 12.86
N ALA A 18 -8.09 16.56 12.32
CA ALA A 18 -7.68 15.28 12.91
C ALA A 18 -6.52 15.40 13.92
N LEU A 19 -5.99 16.61 14.19
CA LEU A 19 -4.79 16.82 15.00
C LEU A 19 -4.94 16.30 16.44
N SER A 20 -6.08 16.56 17.07
CA SER A 20 -6.37 16.13 18.45
C SER A 20 -6.27 14.60 18.59
N ILE A 21 -6.86 13.87 17.64
CA ILE A 21 -6.78 12.40 17.56
C ILE A 21 -5.36 11.94 17.23
N ALA A 22 -4.67 12.63 16.33
CA ALA A 22 -3.29 12.30 15.97
C ALA A 22 -2.35 12.38 17.18
N ALA A 23 -2.48 13.42 18.00
CA ALA A 23 -1.68 13.61 19.20
C ALA A 23 -1.92 12.49 20.23
N VAL A 24 -3.18 12.06 20.41
CA VAL A 24 -3.53 10.94 21.28
C VAL A 24 -2.95 9.62 20.76
N LEU A 25 -3.14 9.31 19.47
CA LEU A 25 -2.63 8.07 18.86
C LEU A 25 -1.09 8.01 18.85
N ALA A 26 -0.42 9.16 18.74
CA ALA A 26 1.03 9.26 18.78
C ALA A 26 1.61 9.30 20.21
N GLY A 27 0.77 9.16 21.25
CA GLY A 27 1.20 9.20 22.65
C GLY A 27 1.77 10.56 23.08
N LYS A 28 1.43 11.65 22.39
CA LYS A 28 1.89 13.00 22.70
C LYS A 28 1.10 13.67 23.82
N VAL A 29 -0.06 13.11 24.18
CA VAL A 29 -0.92 13.57 25.27
C VAL A 29 -1.26 12.36 26.14
N ASP A 30 -1.02 12.47 27.45
CA ASP A 30 -1.39 11.42 28.40
C ASP A 30 -2.89 11.47 28.70
N VAL A 31 -3.59 10.47 28.19
CA VAL A 31 -5.03 10.27 28.35
C VAL A 31 -5.39 9.06 29.21
N LYS A 32 -4.41 8.36 29.78
CA LYS A 32 -4.65 7.09 30.48
C LYS A 32 -5.50 7.32 31.74
N GLY A 33 -6.60 6.56 31.86
CA GLY A 33 -7.52 6.66 32.99
C GLY A 33 -8.38 7.92 33.03
N LYS A 34 -8.34 8.76 31.99
CA LYS A 34 -9.08 10.02 31.91
C LYS A 34 -10.29 9.88 30.98
N ARG A 35 -11.36 10.62 31.25
CA ARG A 35 -12.45 10.84 30.28
C ARG A 35 -12.03 11.98 29.37
N VAL A 36 -11.84 11.69 28.09
CA VAL A 36 -11.27 12.65 27.12
C VAL A 36 -12.24 12.84 25.97
N VAL A 37 -12.39 14.09 25.54
CA VAL A 37 -13.13 14.46 24.32
C VAL A 37 -12.14 15.06 23.34
N SER A 38 -12.05 14.48 22.15
CA SER A 38 -11.26 15.01 21.05
C SER A 38 -12.17 15.76 20.09
N VAL A 39 -11.88 17.04 19.86
CA VAL A 39 -12.61 17.86 18.90
C VAL A 39 -12.08 17.58 17.49
N ILE A 40 -12.99 17.27 16.57
CA ILE A 40 -12.73 17.20 15.12
C ILE A 40 -13.22 18.50 14.51
N SER A 41 -12.30 19.46 14.28
CA SER A 41 -12.69 20.85 13.99
C SER A 41 -13.14 21.10 12.55
N GLY A 42 -12.85 20.20 11.62
CA GLY A 42 -13.12 20.41 10.20
C GLY A 42 -12.97 19.16 9.35
N GLY A 43 -13.63 19.16 8.20
CA GLY A 43 -13.69 18.04 7.25
C GLY A 43 -13.50 18.46 5.79
N ASN A 44 -13.02 19.70 5.54
CA ASN A 44 -12.84 20.22 4.19
C ASN A 44 -11.55 19.65 3.56
N ILE A 45 -11.63 18.42 3.10
CA ILE A 45 -10.51 17.70 2.50
C ILE A 45 -10.75 17.47 1.00
N GLU A 46 -9.72 17.69 0.18
CA GLU A 46 -9.77 17.33 -1.23
C GLU A 46 -9.88 15.81 -1.41
N MET A 47 -10.73 15.38 -2.33
CA MET A 47 -10.94 13.96 -2.63
C MET A 47 -9.64 13.25 -3.08
N SER A 48 -8.78 13.98 -3.80
CA SER A 48 -7.46 13.50 -4.24
C SER A 48 -6.56 13.16 -3.05
N LEU A 49 -6.54 14.02 -2.02
CA LEU A 49 -5.78 13.80 -0.80
C LEU A 49 -6.39 12.67 0.04
N LEU A 50 -7.72 12.61 0.14
CA LEU A 50 -8.41 11.55 0.84
C LEU A 50 -8.09 10.18 0.25
N SER A 51 -8.09 10.04 -1.08
CA SER A 51 -7.71 8.79 -1.78
C SER A 51 -6.28 8.36 -1.42
N LYS A 52 -5.32 9.28 -1.47
CA LYS A 52 -3.93 9.01 -1.09
C LYS A 52 -3.79 8.57 0.37
N ILE A 53 -4.58 9.16 1.27
CA ILE A 53 -4.60 8.77 2.69
C ILE A 53 -5.19 7.36 2.86
N ILE A 54 -6.22 7.00 2.10
CA ILE A 54 -6.82 5.66 2.12
C ILE A 54 -5.82 4.63 1.63
N GLU A 55 -5.20 4.84 0.47
CA GLU A 55 -4.18 3.94 -0.09
C GLU A 55 -3.02 3.74 0.90
N ARG A 56 -2.48 4.84 1.44
CA ARG A 56 -1.41 4.77 2.45
C ARG A 56 -1.86 4.05 3.71
N GLY A 57 -3.10 4.28 4.15
CA GLY A 57 -3.66 3.61 5.33
C GLY A 57 -3.80 2.10 5.14
N LEU A 58 -4.32 1.67 3.99
CA LEU A 58 -4.43 0.25 3.65
C LEU A 58 -3.07 -0.45 3.62
N TYR A 59 -2.04 0.22 3.09
CA TYR A 59 -0.67 -0.28 3.13
C TYR A 59 -0.14 -0.41 4.57
N LEU A 60 -0.29 0.64 5.39
CA LEU A 60 0.21 0.64 6.77
C LEU A 60 -0.52 -0.36 7.68
N GLU A 61 -1.78 -0.67 7.39
CA GLU A 61 -2.55 -1.73 8.07
C GLU A 61 -2.22 -3.14 7.53
N GLY A 62 -1.29 -3.27 6.57
CA GLY A 62 -0.91 -4.57 6.01
C GLY A 62 -2.00 -5.24 5.18
N ARG A 63 -2.94 -4.45 4.64
CA ARG A 63 -4.05 -4.92 3.79
C ARG A 63 -3.77 -4.79 2.30
N GLN A 64 -2.76 -4.00 1.94
CA GLN A 64 -2.24 -3.86 0.59
C GLN A 64 -0.72 -3.93 0.61
N ALA A 65 -0.13 -4.44 -0.48
CA ALA A 65 1.29 -4.37 -0.75
C ALA A 65 1.54 -3.89 -2.18
N LYS A 66 2.74 -3.34 -2.38
CA LYS A 66 3.27 -3.01 -3.70
C LYS A 66 4.56 -3.79 -3.89
N ILE A 67 4.66 -4.54 -4.97
CA ILE A 67 5.88 -5.23 -5.37
C ILE A 67 6.40 -4.63 -6.67
N ARG A 68 7.73 -4.56 -6.82
CA ARG A 68 8.39 -4.06 -8.02
C ARG A 68 9.52 -5.00 -8.41
N GLY A 69 9.65 -5.28 -9.69
CA GLY A 69 10.69 -6.15 -10.22
C GLY A 69 10.91 -5.93 -11.71
N VAL A 70 11.91 -6.62 -12.26
CA VAL A 70 12.20 -6.59 -13.70
C VAL A 70 11.93 -7.95 -14.33
N LEU A 71 11.36 -7.94 -15.53
CA LEU A 71 11.04 -9.13 -16.32
C LEU A 71 11.69 -9.03 -17.69
N PRO A 72 12.10 -10.14 -18.32
CA PRO A 72 12.40 -10.12 -19.75
C PRO A 72 11.19 -9.62 -20.54
N ASP A 73 11.38 -8.71 -21.51
CA ASP A 73 10.28 -8.22 -22.36
C ASP A 73 9.97 -9.26 -23.46
N LYS A 74 9.34 -10.35 -23.03
CA LYS A 74 8.91 -11.45 -23.89
C LYS A 74 7.47 -11.87 -23.55
N PRO A 75 6.69 -12.34 -24.55
CA PRO A 75 5.35 -12.85 -24.30
C PRO A 75 5.32 -13.89 -23.16
N GLY A 76 4.33 -13.75 -22.27
CA GLY A 76 4.09 -14.68 -21.17
C GLY A 76 4.90 -14.42 -19.89
N GLN A 77 5.88 -13.51 -19.86
CA GLN A 77 6.64 -13.24 -18.63
C GLN A 77 5.80 -12.62 -17.53
N LEU A 78 5.03 -11.57 -17.84
CA LEU A 78 4.07 -10.99 -16.89
C LEU A 78 2.99 -11.99 -16.47
N LYS A 79 2.54 -12.86 -17.40
CA LYS A 79 1.55 -13.91 -17.10
C LYS A 79 2.02 -14.81 -15.95
N LYS A 80 3.29 -15.22 -15.94
CA LYS A 80 3.86 -16.04 -14.86
C LYS A 80 3.72 -15.38 -13.47
N VAL A 81 3.93 -14.06 -13.40
CA VAL A 81 3.79 -13.31 -12.15
C VAL A 81 2.32 -13.22 -11.74
N VAL A 82 1.43 -12.90 -12.68
CA VAL A 82 0.00 -12.80 -12.43
C VAL A 82 -0.61 -14.15 -12.00
N ASP A 83 -0.25 -15.24 -12.69
CA ASP A 83 -0.69 -16.60 -12.36
C ASP A 83 -0.28 -16.95 -10.92
N LEU A 84 0.97 -16.66 -10.55
CA LEU A 84 1.46 -16.93 -9.20
C LEU A 84 0.70 -16.12 -8.14
N ILE A 85 0.40 -14.83 -8.38
CA ILE A 85 -0.39 -14.03 -7.43
C ILE A 85 -1.80 -14.62 -7.29
N ALA A 86 -2.40 -15.05 -8.40
CA ALA A 86 -3.71 -15.69 -8.41
C ALA A 86 -3.74 -17.04 -7.66
N GLU A 87 -2.67 -17.85 -7.71
CA GLU A 87 -2.54 -19.09 -6.93
C GLU A 87 -2.64 -18.85 -5.40
N TYR A 88 -2.23 -17.68 -4.93
CA TYR A 88 -2.33 -17.27 -3.52
C TYR A 88 -3.67 -16.60 -3.17
N ASN A 89 -4.63 -16.60 -4.11
CA ASN A 89 -5.94 -15.99 -3.96
C ASN A 89 -5.88 -14.51 -3.55
N MET A 90 -4.89 -13.80 -4.10
CA MET A 90 -4.72 -12.36 -3.89
C MET A 90 -5.29 -11.57 -5.06
N ASN A 91 -5.84 -10.40 -4.78
CA ASN A 91 -6.42 -9.53 -5.80
C ASN A 91 -5.40 -8.50 -6.25
N ILE A 92 -5.26 -8.32 -7.57
CA ILE A 92 -4.39 -7.29 -8.14
C ILE A 92 -5.24 -6.04 -8.41
N THR A 93 -4.87 -4.93 -7.78
CA THR A 93 -5.59 -3.65 -7.94
C THR A 93 -4.99 -2.77 -9.02
N HIS A 94 -3.69 -2.91 -9.28
CA HIS A 94 -3.01 -2.13 -10.31
C HIS A 94 -1.77 -2.86 -10.81
N ILE A 95 -1.50 -2.75 -12.12
CA ILE A 95 -0.26 -3.19 -12.74
C ILE A 95 0.25 -2.04 -13.59
N GLU A 96 1.50 -1.67 -13.38
CA GLU A 96 2.27 -0.78 -14.24
C GLU A 96 3.39 -1.60 -14.88
N HIS A 97 3.52 -1.50 -16.20
CA HIS A 97 4.52 -2.23 -16.99
C HIS A 97 5.26 -1.22 -17.86
N GLU A 98 6.49 -0.91 -17.46
CA GLU A 98 7.31 0.12 -18.07
C GLU A 98 8.46 -0.50 -18.87
N ARG A 99 8.39 -0.33 -20.19
CA ARG A 99 9.44 -0.81 -21.13
C ARG A 99 10.46 0.27 -21.47
N SER A 100 10.13 1.53 -21.21
CA SER A 100 10.94 2.70 -21.55
C SER A 100 11.79 3.22 -20.39
N ASN A 101 11.90 2.46 -19.30
CA ASN A 101 12.69 2.87 -18.14
C ASN A 101 14.19 2.85 -18.52
N PRO A 102 14.88 4.01 -18.51
CA PRO A 102 16.28 4.09 -18.94
C PRO A 102 17.25 3.40 -17.95
N LEU A 103 16.78 3.06 -16.75
CA LEU A 103 17.56 2.35 -15.73
C LEU A 103 17.47 0.82 -15.86
N VAL A 104 16.64 0.32 -16.77
CA VAL A 104 16.45 -1.10 -17.02
C VAL A 104 17.21 -1.54 -18.26
N ASN A 105 17.88 -2.69 -18.19
CA ASN A 105 18.66 -3.22 -19.32
C ASN A 105 17.76 -3.43 -20.56
N PRO A 106 18.28 -3.19 -21.78
CA PRO A 106 17.54 -3.49 -23.01
C PRO A 106 17.03 -4.93 -23.05
N GLY A 107 15.79 -5.11 -23.50
CA GLY A 107 15.12 -6.42 -23.52
C GLY A 107 14.50 -6.85 -22.18
N PHE A 108 14.46 -5.96 -21.19
CA PHE A 108 13.72 -6.11 -19.95
C PHE A 108 12.72 -4.96 -19.78
N ALA A 109 11.72 -5.20 -18.92
CA ALA A 109 10.73 -4.21 -18.53
C ALA A 109 10.56 -4.22 -17.02
N GLU A 110 10.38 -3.05 -16.43
CA GLU A 110 10.01 -2.92 -15.02
C GLU A 110 8.51 -3.17 -14.86
N VAL A 111 8.13 -3.91 -13.82
CA VAL A 111 6.75 -4.15 -13.46
C VAL A 111 6.54 -3.76 -12.01
N THR A 112 5.56 -2.89 -11.77
CA THR A 112 5.07 -2.57 -10.44
C THR A 112 3.64 -3.12 -10.30
N ILE A 113 3.37 -3.87 -9.24
CA ILE A 113 2.07 -4.49 -8.98
C ILE A 113 1.58 -4.09 -7.59
N ASN A 114 0.37 -3.51 -7.53
CA ASN A 114 -0.36 -3.32 -6.29
C ASN A 114 -1.30 -4.50 -6.05
N ILE A 115 -1.25 -5.04 -4.84
CA ILE A 115 -1.93 -6.28 -4.47
C ILE A 115 -2.69 -6.05 -3.16
N GLU A 116 -3.93 -6.49 -3.10
CA GLU A 116 -4.66 -6.69 -1.85
C GLU A 116 -4.26 -8.01 -1.22
N ILE A 117 -3.85 -7.94 0.04
CA ILE A 117 -3.21 -9.06 0.72
C ILE A 117 -3.98 -9.41 1.99
N PRO A 118 -4.08 -10.71 2.32
CA PRO A 118 -4.60 -11.12 3.62
C PRO A 118 -3.62 -10.78 4.75
N ASP A 119 -2.32 -10.89 4.46
CA ASP A 119 -1.23 -10.62 5.39
C ASP A 119 0.11 -10.47 4.66
N ILE A 120 1.09 -9.84 5.31
CA ILE A 120 2.41 -9.58 4.73
C ILE A 120 3.26 -10.85 4.49
N LYS A 121 3.08 -11.91 5.30
CA LYS A 121 3.87 -13.16 5.15
C LYS A 121 3.50 -13.87 3.85
N SER A 122 2.26 -13.72 3.40
CA SER A 122 1.83 -14.24 2.11
C SER A 122 2.55 -13.55 0.94
N VAL A 123 2.92 -12.26 1.07
CA VAL A 123 3.74 -11.56 0.08
C VAL A 123 5.18 -12.09 0.06
N GLU A 124 5.78 -12.33 1.22
CA GLU A 124 7.14 -12.90 1.33
C GLU A 124 7.23 -14.27 0.64
N LYS A 125 6.18 -15.10 0.74
CA LYS A 125 6.09 -16.37 0.02
C LYS A 125 6.07 -16.19 -1.50
N ILE A 126 5.30 -15.21 -2.00
CA ILE A 126 5.26 -14.89 -3.43
C ILE A 126 6.64 -14.42 -3.90
N LEU A 127 7.27 -13.48 -3.19
CA LEU A 127 8.61 -12.98 -3.54
C LEU A 127 9.66 -14.10 -3.58
N SER A 128 9.59 -15.03 -2.63
CA SER A 128 10.49 -16.20 -2.59
C SER A 128 10.26 -17.13 -3.78
N LYS A 129 9.00 -17.40 -4.17
CA LYS A 129 8.67 -18.21 -5.36
C LYS A 129 9.08 -17.52 -6.65
N LEU A 130 8.85 -16.21 -6.79
CA LEU A 130 9.32 -15.43 -7.94
C LEU A 130 10.83 -15.53 -8.09
N LYS A 131 11.57 -15.38 -6.98
CA LYS A 131 13.03 -15.53 -6.97
C LYS A 131 13.47 -16.92 -7.43
N ALA A 132 12.78 -17.97 -6.98
CA ALA A 132 13.05 -19.35 -7.42
C ALA A 132 12.77 -19.57 -8.92
N MET A 133 11.89 -18.78 -9.52
CA MET A 133 11.61 -18.76 -10.97
C MET A 133 12.60 -17.89 -11.77
N GLY A 134 13.60 -17.31 -11.11
CA GLY A 134 14.56 -16.38 -11.72
C GLY A 134 14.01 -14.97 -11.95
N LEU A 135 12.91 -14.60 -11.27
CA LEU A 135 12.28 -13.29 -11.36
C LEU A 135 12.52 -12.52 -10.06
N GLU A 136 13.30 -11.45 -10.11
CA GLU A 136 13.59 -10.65 -8.92
C GLU A 136 12.55 -9.55 -8.73
N PHE A 137 11.76 -9.69 -7.66
CA PHE A 137 10.84 -8.67 -7.17
C PHE A 137 11.20 -8.31 -5.73
N LYS A 138 10.98 -7.05 -5.37
CA LYS A 138 11.09 -6.52 -4.01
C LYS A 138 9.76 -5.92 -3.57
N LEU A 139 9.52 -5.91 -2.26
CA LEU A 139 8.48 -5.10 -1.66
C LEU A 139 8.90 -3.62 -1.76
N VAL A 140 8.00 -2.76 -2.24
CA VAL A 140 8.21 -1.31 -2.29
C VAL A 140 7.82 -0.72 -0.95
N SER A 141 8.70 0.08 -0.36
CA SER A 141 8.45 0.78 0.92
C SER A 141 7.36 1.84 0.73
N PRO A 142 6.51 2.12 1.73
CA PRO A 142 5.51 3.20 1.64
C PRO A 142 6.13 4.61 1.61
N HIS A 143 7.46 4.71 1.68
CA HIS A 143 8.25 5.95 1.61
C HIS A 143 9.06 6.08 0.32
N GLU A 144 9.04 5.06 -0.56
CA GLU A 144 9.68 5.02 -1.87
C GLU A 144 8.67 5.47 -2.96
#